data_AF-A0A015K840-F1
#
_entry.id   AF-A0A015K840-F1
#
_cell.length_a   1.000
_cell.length_b   1.000
_cell.length_c   1.000
_cell.angle_alpha   90.00
_cell.angle_beta   90.00
_cell.angle_gamma   90.00
#
_symmetry.space_group_name_H-M   'P 1'
#
loop_
_entity.id
_entity.type
_entity.pdbx_description
1 polymer ?
#
loop_
_entity_poly.entity_id
_entity_poly.type
_entity_poly.pdbx_seq_one_letter_code
_entity_poly.pdbx_strand_id
1 'polypeptide(L)'
;MPEKANYENHQHNFAGMGDMEDWFVARDSNEHLQNALGWRRCNSDASRKRFVKQTGVRWSELLCLPYFDPIRFTIIDPMHCLFLGIAKWIVKRIWVDQGILTSSMLNEVQKQMNQFQVPVDLGRIPGKIDCGEGFSNFTADQW
;
A
#
# COMPACT_ATOMS: atom_id res chain seq x y z
N MET A 1 -11.54 30.40 18.47
CA MET A 1 -12.21 29.09 18.61
C MET A 1 -11.70 28.20 17.49
N PRO A 2 -10.96 27.11 17.78
CA PRO A 2 -10.48 26.23 16.72
C PRO A 2 -11.46 25.07 16.53
N GLU A 3 -12.06 25.02 15.35
CA GLU A 3 -12.87 23.91 14.85
C GLU A 3 -11.98 22.67 14.68
N LYS A 4 -12.14 21.70 15.57
CA LYS A 4 -11.47 20.41 15.49
C LYS A 4 -12.17 19.58 14.43
N ALA A 5 -11.65 19.56 13.22
CA ALA A 5 -12.03 18.55 12.24
C ALA A 5 -11.50 17.19 12.71
N ASN A 6 -12.42 16.29 13.07
CA ASN A 6 -12.16 14.87 13.28
C ASN A 6 -11.76 14.27 11.92
N TYR A 7 -10.47 14.10 11.71
CA TYR A 7 -9.96 13.34 10.57
C TYR A 7 -9.64 11.93 11.03
N GLU A 8 -10.50 10.97 10.68
CA GLU A 8 -10.10 9.57 10.68
C GLU A 8 -9.06 9.39 9.57
N ASN A 9 -7.80 9.28 9.97
CA ASN A 9 -6.69 9.02 9.08
C ASN A 9 -6.73 7.55 8.65
N HIS A 10 -7.65 7.20 7.75
CA HIS A 10 -7.64 5.93 7.03
C HIS A 10 -6.50 5.94 6.00
N GLN A 11 -5.27 5.96 6.50
CA GLN A 11 -4.12 5.60 5.68
C GLN A 11 -4.31 4.12 5.34
N HIS A 12 -4.70 3.82 4.10
CA HIS A 12 -4.96 2.45 3.65
C HIS A 12 -3.69 1.62 3.79
N ASN A 13 -3.53 1.01 4.96
CA ASN A 13 -2.47 0.07 5.25
C ASN A 13 -2.88 -1.25 4.62
N PHE A 14 -2.59 -1.44 3.33
CA PHE A 14 -2.82 -2.70 2.62
C PHE A 14 -2.13 -3.92 3.26
N ALA A 15 -1.19 -3.68 4.18
CA ALA A 15 -0.50 -4.70 4.95
C ALA A 15 -1.15 -5.05 6.30
N GLY A 16 -2.15 -4.28 6.74
CA GLY A 16 -2.72 -4.38 8.08
C GLY A 16 -3.72 -5.52 8.25
N MET A 17 -4.49 -5.84 7.21
CA MET A 17 -5.55 -6.88 7.14
C MET A 17 -6.52 -6.95 8.35
N GLY A 18 -6.44 -6.04 9.33
CA GLY A 18 -7.24 -6.05 10.56
C GLY A 18 -8.66 -5.53 10.37
N ASP A 19 -8.88 -4.80 9.27
CA ASP A 19 -10.13 -4.20 8.81
C ASP A 19 -10.64 -4.88 7.54
N MET A 20 -10.23 -6.14 7.29
CA MET A 20 -10.57 -6.87 6.06
C MET A 20 -12.09 -6.97 5.80
N GLU A 21 -12.89 -6.99 6.86
CA GLU A 21 -14.37 -7.01 6.76
C GLU A 21 -14.92 -5.76 6.07
N ASP A 22 -14.22 -4.63 6.17
CA ASP A 22 -14.61 -3.35 5.57
C ASP A 22 -14.01 -3.13 4.17
N TRP A 23 -13.21 -4.07 3.65
CA TRP A 23 -12.47 -3.88 2.40
C TRP A 23 -13.33 -4.04 1.14
N PHE A 24 -14.34 -4.92 1.20
CA PHE A 24 -15.11 -5.33 0.03
C PHE A 24 -16.35 -4.47 -0.19
N VAL A 25 -16.15 -3.14 -0.22
CA VAL A 25 -17.22 -2.20 -0.56
C VAL A 25 -17.40 -2.14 -2.07
N ALA A 26 -18.61 -2.42 -2.54
CA ALA A 26 -18.96 -2.29 -3.94
C ALA A 26 -18.74 -0.84 -4.40
N ARG A 27 -17.99 -0.66 -5.49
CA ARG A 27 -17.72 0.66 -6.07
C ARG A 27 -18.75 0.92 -7.17
N ASP A 28 -19.25 2.15 -7.24
CA ASP A 28 -20.15 2.60 -8.31
C ASP A 28 -19.40 3.42 -9.37
N SER A 29 -19.61 3.08 -10.65
CA SER A 29 -18.87 3.71 -11.77
C SER A 29 -19.29 5.16 -11.97
N ASN A 30 -20.56 5.48 -11.71
CA ASN A 30 -21.05 6.84 -11.84
C ASN A 30 -20.52 7.72 -10.70
N GLU A 31 -20.49 7.21 -9.46
CA GLU A 31 -19.84 7.86 -8.33
C GLU A 31 -18.35 8.13 -8.60
N HIS A 32 -17.62 7.15 -9.15
CA HIS A 32 -16.23 7.33 -9.55
C HIS A 32 -16.07 8.46 -10.57
N LEU A 33 -16.94 8.53 -11.58
CA LEU A 33 -16.91 9.59 -12.58
C LEU A 33 -17.20 10.97 -11.97
N GLN A 34 -18.20 11.07 -11.10
CA GLN A 34 -18.50 12.33 -10.40
C GLN A 34 -17.34 12.80 -9.54
N ASN A 35 -16.69 11.87 -8.82
CA ASN A 35 -15.50 12.17 -8.03
C ASN A 35 -14.34 12.61 -8.92
N ALA A 36 -14.10 11.95 -10.06
CA ALA A 36 -13.06 12.34 -11.01
C ALA A 36 -13.30 13.74 -11.60
N LEU A 37 -14.55 14.09 -11.91
CA LEU A 37 -14.94 15.43 -12.35
C LEU A 37 -14.75 16.47 -11.23
N GLY A 38 -15.09 16.12 -9.99
CA GLY A 38 -14.83 16.94 -8.80
C GLY A 38 -13.34 17.25 -8.62
N TRP A 39 -12.49 16.23 -8.81
CA TRP A 39 -11.05 16.39 -8.83
C TRP A 39 -10.56 17.30 -9.96
N ARG A 40 -11.11 17.15 -11.18
CA ARG A 40 -10.75 17.97 -12.35
C ARG A 40 -11.08 19.45 -12.14
N ARG A 41 -12.19 19.75 -11.45
CA ARG A 41 -12.66 21.11 -11.13
C ARG A 41 -11.84 21.79 -10.03
N CYS A 42 -10.97 21.06 -9.32
CA CYS A 42 -10.11 21.65 -8.32
C CYS A 42 -9.05 22.58 -8.96
N ASN A 43 -8.96 23.80 -8.42
CA ASN A 43 -8.15 24.90 -8.97
C ASN A 43 -6.72 24.96 -8.41
N SER A 44 -6.34 24.05 -7.51
CA SER A 44 -5.00 24.02 -6.92
C SER A 44 -4.50 22.60 -6.67
N ASP A 45 -3.19 22.40 -6.68
CA ASP A 45 -2.61 21.09 -6.37
C ASP A 45 -2.89 20.66 -4.93
N ALA A 46 -2.97 21.62 -4.01
CA ALA A 46 -3.33 21.34 -2.62
C ALA A 46 -4.76 20.80 -2.50
N SER A 47 -5.73 21.39 -3.24
CA SER A 47 -7.12 20.91 -3.24
C SER A 47 -7.24 19.54 -3.92
N ARG A 48 -6.54 19.33 -5.05
CA ARG A 48 -6.44 18.02 -5.71
C ARG A 48 -5.87 16.94 -4.80
N LYS A 49 -4.78 17.22 -4.08
CA LYS A 49 -4.17 16.26 -3.13
C LYS A 49 -5.13 15.91 -2.00
N ARG A 50 -5.84 16.90 -1.44
CA ARG A 50 -6.88 16.66 -0.42
C ARG A 50 -8.03 15.82 -0.96
N PHE A 51 -8.48 16.10 -2.18
CA PHE A 51 -9.56 15.37 -2.83
C PHE A 51 -9.20 13.90 -3.06
N VAL A 52 -7.98 13.61 -3.53
CA VAL A 52 -7.47 12.24 -3.69
C VAL A 52 -7.36 11.55 -2.34
N LYS A 53 -6.95 12.25 -1.28
CA LYS A 53 -6.88 11.66 0.06
C LYS A 53 -8.26 11.24 0.57
N GLN A 54 -9.31 11.96 0.20
CA GLN A 54 -10.69 11.67 0.63
C GLN A 54 -11.37 10.60 -0.22
N THR A 55 -11.26 10.70 -1.55
CA THR A 55 -12.03 9.86 -2.49
C THR A 55 -11.20 8.73 -3.12
N GLY A 56 -9.88 8.84 -3.11
CA GLY A 56 -8.97 7.95 -3.84
C GLY A 56 -8.96 8.15 -5.36
N VAL A 57 -9.77 9.08 -5.90
CA VAL A 57 -9.98 9.20 -7.35
C VAL A 57 -9.21 10.37 -7.96
N ARG A 58 -8.72 10.18 -9.19
CA ARG A 58 -8.11 11.21 -10.05
C ARG A 58 -8.80 11.24 -11.40
N TRP A 59 -8.77 12.39 -12.08
CA TRP A 59 -9.19 12.46 -13.47
C TRP A 59 -8.18 11.74 -14.37
N SER A 60 -8.71 11.02 -15.36
CA SER A 60 -7.97 10.44 -16.47
C SER A 60 -8.77 10.64 -17.75
N GLU A 61 -8.11 10.91 -18.87
CA GLU A 61 -8.76 11.00 -20.19
C GLU A 61 -9.41 9.68 -20.62
N LEU A 62 -9.01 8.55 -20.02
CA LEU A 62 -9.67 7.26 -20.24
C LEU A 62 -11.15 7.28 -19.81
N LEU A 63 -11.52 8.13 -18.85
CA LEU A 63 -12.92 8.28 -18.39
C LEU A 63 -13.81 8.96 -19.44
N CYS A 64 -13.24 9.56 -20.49
CA CYS A 64 -14.01 10.11 -21.62
C CYS A 64 -14.49 9.02 -22.58
N LEU A 65 -13.95 7.80 -22.51
CA LEU A 65 -14.29 6.70 -23.41
C LEU A 65 -15.61 6.06 -22.97
N PRO A 66 -16.68 6.04 -23.80
CA PRO A 66 -18.00 5.55 -23.40
C PRO A 66 -18.03 4.08 -22.96
N TYR A 67 -17.03 3.30 -23.36
CA TYR A 67 -16.91 1.89 -23.04
C TYR A 67 -16.04 1.62 -21.82
N PHE A 68 -15.24 2.59 -21.36
CA PHE A 68 -14.25 2.37 -20.31
C PHE A 68 -14.89 2.47 -18.92
N ASP A 69 -14.92 1.34 -18.21
CA ASP A 69 -15.33 1.27 -16.81
C ASP A 69 -14.09 1.02 -15.93
N PRO A 70 -13.63 2.02 -15.16
CA PRO A 70 -12.44 1.89 -14.32
C PRO A 70 -12.60 0.82 -13.24
N ILE A 71 -13.82 0.55 -12.77
CA ILE A 71 -14.06 -0.42 -11.71
C ILE A 71 -13.96 -1.83 -12.25
N ARG A 72 -14.46 -2.06 -13.47
CA ARG A 72 -14.44 -3.39 -14.11
C ARG A 72 -13.14 -3.69 -14.83
N PHE A 73 -12.42 -2.67 -15.29
CA PHE A 73 -11.23 -2.82 -16.12
C PHE A 73 -9.91 -2.54 -15.41
N THR A 74 -9.94 -2.10 -14.15
CA THR A 74 -8.72 -2.06 -13.35
C THR A 74 -8.30 -3.49 -13.03
N ILE A 75 -7.32 -3.98 -13.76
CA ILE A 75 -6.60 -5.20 -13.41
C ILE A 75 -5.79 -4.88 -12.16
N ILE A 76 -6.21 -5.42 -11.02
CA ILE A 76 -5.37 -5.45 -9.82
C ILE A 76 -4.15 -6.25 -10.20
N ASP A 77 -2.95 -5.69 -10.06
CA ASP A 77 -1.70 -6.44 -10.20
C ASP A 77 -1.66 -7.48 -9.06
N PRO A 78 -2.03 -8.75 -9.34
CA PRO A 78 -2.15 -9.73 -8.29
C PRO A 78 -0.77 -10.08 -7.75
N MET A 79 0.28 -10.03 -8.59
CA MET A 79 1.64 -10.32 -8.17
C MET A 79 2.04 -9.33 -7.09
N HIS A 80 1.92 -8.03 -7.38
CA HIS A 80 2.46 -7.04 -6.47
C HIS A 80 1.68 -6.93 -5.15
N CYS A 81 0.35 -6.90 -5.25
CA CYS A 81 -0.51 -6.76 -4.07
C CYS A 81 -0.55 -8.03 -3.22
N LEU A 82 -0.57 -9.22 -3.84
CA LEU A 82 -0.59 -10.48 -3.08
C LEU A 82 0.78 -10.76 -2.45
N PHE A 83 1.89 -10.65 -3.18
CA PHE A 83 3.19 -10.98 -2.61
C PHE A 83 3.57 -10.01 -1.49
N LEU A 84 3.41 -8.70 -1.68
CA LEU A 84 3.79 -7.73 -0.65
C LEU A 84 2.88 -7.79 0.58
N GLY A 85 1.57 -7.90 0.37
CA GLY A 85 0.58 -7.95 1.45
C GLY A 85 0.64 -9.26 2.24
N ILE A 86 0.63 -10.40 1.54
CA ILE A 86 0.61 -11.72 2.17
C ILE A 86 1.96 -12.05 2.80
N ALA A 87 3.09 -11.75 2.14
CA ALA A 87 4.40 -12.02 2.75
C ALA A 87 4.58 -11.24 4.05
N LYS A 88 4.21 -9.95 4.06
CA LYS A 88 4.25 -9.13 5.28
C LYS A 88 3.31 -9.67 6.37
N TRP A 89 2.11 -10.10 6.00
CA TRP A 89 1.16 -10.70 6.95
C TRP A 89 1.70 -12.01 7.55
N ILE A 90 2.23 -12.93 6.72
CA ILE A 90 2.81 -14.20 7.18
C ILE A 90 3.95 -13.94 8.15
N VAL A 91 4.90 -13.07 7.80
CA VAL A 91 6.07 -12.82 8.63
C VAL A 91 5.67 -12.17 9.96
N LYS A 92 4.75 -11.21 9.96
CA LYS A 92 4.33 -10.56 11.21
C LYS A 92 3.45 -11.49 12.08
N ARG A 93 2.36 -12.00 11.51
CA ARG A 93 1.30 -12.74 12.22
C ARG A 93 1.69 -14.16 12.59
N ILE A 94 2.47 -14.82 11.74
CA ILE A 94 2.87 -16.21 11.96
C ILE A 94 4.25 -16.26 12.56
N TRP A 95 5.24 -15.54 12.01
CA TRP A 95 6.62 -15.73 12.47
C TRP A 95 6.97 -14.93 13.71
N VAL A 96 6.58 -13.65 13.78
CA VAL A 96 6.88 -12.80 14.93
C VAL A 96 5.92 -13.08 16.08
N ASP A 97 4.60 -13.05 15.84
CA ASP A 97 3.59 -13.21 16.92
C ASP A 97 3.60 -14.62 17.55
N GLN A 98 4.00 -15.67 16.83
CA GLN A 98 4.17 -17.03 17.39
C GLN A 98 5.56 -17.24 18.00
N GLY A 99 6.43 -16.23 18.00
CA GLY A 99 7.79 -16.32 18.57
C GLY A 99 8.75 -17.23 17.79
N ILE A 100 8.45 -17.54 16.52
CA ILE A 100 9.34 -18.32 15.63
C ILE A 100 10.56 -17.49 15.24
N LEU A 101 10.38 -16.18 15.02
CA LEU A 101 11.43 -15.22 14.73
C LEU A 101 11.51 -14.17 15.84
N THR A 102 12.49 -14.35 16.72
CA THR A 102 12.84 -13.38 17.77
C THR A 102 13.73 -12.28 17.20
N SER A 103 13.65 -11.06 17.76
CA SER A 103 14.50 -9.92 17.38
C SER A 103 16.00 -10.23 17.44
N SER A 104 16.44 -11.14 18.32
CA SER A 104 17.82 -11.61 18.37
C SER A 104 18.24 -12.42 17.14
N MET A 105 17.35 -13.27 16.61
CA MET A 105 17.57 -14.04 15.39
C MET A 105 17.59 -13.13 14.16
N LEU A 106 16.70 -12.14 14.10
CA LEU A 106 16.69 -11.13 13.03
C LEU A 106 18.00 -10.34 12.99
N ASN A 107 18.54 -9.97 14.15
CA ASN A 107 19.83 -9.30 14.26
C ASN A 107 21.00 -10.16 13.74
N GLU A 108 21.02 -11.45 14.07
CA GLU A 108 22.08 -12.35 13.58
C GLU A 108 21.96 -12.58 12.06
N VAL A 109 20.74 -12.73 11.54
CA VAL A 109 20.49 -12.81 10.09
C VAL A 109 20.92 -11.53 9.38
N GLN A 110 20.61 -10.35 9.92
CA GLN A 110 21.06 -9.07 9.36
C GLN A 110 22.59 -8.97 9.33
N LYS A 111 23.25 -9.41 10.40
CA LYS A 111 24.72 -9.43 10.49
C LYS A 111 25.34 -10.35 9.44
N GLN A 112 24.75 -11.52 9.20
CA GLN A 112 25.18 -12.44 8.15
C GLN A 112 24.94 -11.83 6.76
N MET A 113 23.77 -11.26 6.52
CA MET A 113 23.43 -10.66 5.22
C MET A 113 24.31 -9.44 4.87
N ASN A 114 24.74 -8.66 5.86
CA ASN A 114 25.71 -7.57 5.64
C ASN A 114 27.11 -8.08 5.23
N GLN A 115 27.43 -9.34 5.52
CA GLN A 115 28.70 -9.96 5.12
C GLN A 115 28.62 -10.55 3.70
N PHE A 116 27.42 -10.83 3.19
CA PHE A 116 27.23 -11.31 1.82
C PHE A 116 27.51 -10.18 0.82
N GLN A 117 28.56 -10.37 0.02
CA GLN A 117 28.82 -9.56 -1.17
C GLN A 117 28.11 -10.22 -2.36
N VAL A 118 27.04 -9.60 -2.84
CA VAL A 118 26.31 -10.10 -4.02
C VAL A 118 26.87 -9.46 -5.29
N PRO A 119 27.25 -10.26 -6.30
CA PRO A 119 27.64 -9.77 -7.61
C PRO A 119 26.56 -8.86 -8.20
N VAL A 120 26.97 -7.82 -8.91
CA VAL A 120 26.08 -6.76 -9.42
C VAL A 120 24.95 -7.33 -10.32
N ASP A 121 25.19 -8.47 -10.96
CA ASP A 121 24.25 -9.14 -11.87
C ASP A 121 23.10 -9.89 -11.18
N LEU A 122 23.18 -10.13 -9.87
CA LEU A 122 22.21 -10.92 -9.11
C LEU A 122 21.19 -10.06 -8.33
N GLY A 123 21.22 -8.74 -8.52
CA GLY A 123 20.29 -7.82 -7.88
C GLY A 123 20.72 -7.38 -6.48
N ARG A 124 19.83 -6.65 -5.80
CA ARG A 124 20.15 -5.96 -4.54
C ARG A 124 19.65 -6.78 -3.34
N ILE A 125 20.52 -7.02 -2.37
CA ILE A 125 20.08 -7.61 -1.10
C ILE A 125 19.19 -6.60 -0.36
N PRO A 126 18.03 -7.03 0.18
CA PRO A 126 17.22 -6.22 1.07
C PRO A 126 18.03 -5.71 2.28
N GLY A 127 18.20 -4.39 2.37
CA GLY A 127 19.18 -3.78 3.28
C GLY A 127 18.75 -3.69 4.76
N LYS A 128 17.48 -3.95 5.10
CA LYS A 128 16.96 -3.84 6.48
C LYS A 128 15.86 -4.86 6.76
N ILE A 129 16.24 -5.96 7.39
CA ILE A 129 15.34 -7.02 7.86
C ILE A 129 14.94 -6.80 9.32
N ASP A 130 15.86 -6.28 10.14
CA ASP A 130 15.55 -5.87 11.51
C ASP A 130 15.01 -4.43 11.54
N CYS A 131 13.73 -4.28 11.27
CA CYS A 131 12.99 -3.11 11.68
C CYS A 131 12.14 -3.58 12.86
N GLY A 132 12.29 -2.99 14.05
CA GLY A 132 11.67 -3.45 15.32
C GLY A 132 10.13 -3.62 15.35
N GLU A 133 9.44 -3.49 14.22
CA GLU A 133 8.03 -3.81 13.97
C GLU A 133 7.84 -4.99 12.97
N GLY A 134 8.85 -5.85 12.81
CA GLY A 134 8.89 -6.91 11.80
C GLY A 134 9.29 -6.38 10.42
N PHE A 135 9.12 -7.18 9.36
CA PHE A 135 9.41 -6.88 7.94
C PHE A 135 8.53 -5.73 7.38
N SER A 136 8.47 -4.60 8.07
CA SER A 136 7.48 -3.54 7.88
C SER A 136 7.85 -2.55 6.78
N ASN A 137 9.12 -2.50 6.38
CA ASN A 137 9.70 -1.47 5.50
C ASN A 137 10.12 -1.97 4.11
N PHE A 138 9.79 -3.20 3.73
CA PHE A 138 10.00 -3.66 2.35
C PHE A 138 9.05 -2.93 1.43
N THR A 139 9.63 -2.15 0.53
CA THR A 139 8.88 -1.47 -0.51
C THR A 139 8.91 -2.33 -1.77
N ALA A 140 7.92 -2.12 -2.63
CA ALA A 140 7.73 -2.77 -3.92
C ALA A 140 9.01 -3.03 -4.74
N ASP A 141 9.92 -2.06 -4.71
CA ASP A 141 11.19 -1.97 -5.42
C ASP A 141 12.34 -2.76 -4.78
N GLN A 142 12.10 -3.42 -3.66
CA GLN A 142 13.09 -4.23 -2.93
C GLN A 142 12.90 -5.75 -3.11
N TRP A 143 12.01 -6.16 -4.03
CA TRP A 143 11.81 -7.53 -4.49
C TRP A 143 12.40 -7.75 -5.88
#